data_AF-A0A920A5J5-F1
#
_entry.id   AF-A0A920A5J5-F1
#
_cell.length_a   1.000
_cell.length_b   1.000
_cell.length_c   1.000
_cell.angle_alpha   90.00
_cell.angle_beta   90.00
_cell.angle_gamma   90.00
#
_symmetry.space_group_name_H-M   'P 1'
#
loop_
_entity.id
_entity.type
_entity.pdbx_description
1 polymer ?
#
loop_
_entity_poly.entity_id
_entity_poly.type
_entity_poly.pdbx_seq_one_letter_code
_entity_poly.pdbx_strand_id
1 'polypeptide(L)' 'MVLTFRNLHNWLSRDAMQEVMEEAFNALKPGGLFGVVEHRADDSASLEYMKKSGYRKPIVGN' A
#
# COMPACT_ATOMS: atom_id res chain seq x y z
N MET A 1 15.68 -3.26 -2.56
CA MET A 1 14.39 -3.05 -3.25
C MET A 1 13.37 -3.93 -2.56
N VAL A 2 12.22 -3.39 -2.24
CA VAL A 2 11.08 -4.12 -1.66
C VAL A 2 9.92 -3.97 -2.66
N LEU A 3 9.21 -5.05 -2.95
CA LEU A 3 8.09 -5.05 -3.90
C LEU A 3 6.94 -5.86 -3.30
N THR A 4 5.75 -5.24 -3.23
CA THR A 4 4.54 -5.89 -2.70
C THR A 4 3.41 -5.86 -3.73
N PHE A 5 2.60 -6.91 -3.72
CA PHE A 5 1.45 -7.09 -4.60
C PHE A 5 0.22 -7.36 -3.75
N ARG A 6 -0.84 -6.57 -3.96
CA ARG A 6 -2.18 -6.83 -3.41
C ARG A 6 -2.17 -7.08 -1.90
N ASN A 7 -1.42 -6.27 -1.15
CA ASN A 7 -1.24 -6.48 0.28
C ASN A 7 -1.59 -5.27 1.14
N LEU A 8 -1.68 -4.07 0.55
CA LEU A 8 -1.99 -2.85 1.30
C LEU A 8 -3.36 -2.91 1.99
N HIS A 9 -4.34 -3.60 1.40
CA HIS A 9 -5.66 -3.77 2.00
C HIS A 9 -5.66 -4.71 3.21
N ASN A 10 -4.78 -5.72 3.20
CA ASN A 10 -4.59 -6.61 4.35
C ASN A 10 -3.96 -5.85 5.51
N TRP A 11 -2.93 -5.05 5.24
CA TRP A 11 -2.25 -4.26 6.28
C TRP A 11 -3.17 -3.19 6.85
N LEU A 12 -3.95 -2.50 6.00
CA LEU A 12 -4.95 -1.53 6.46
C LEU A 12 -6.04 -2.17 7.33
N SER A 13 -6.51 -3.35 6.96
CA SER A 13 -7.55 -4.06 7.72
C SER A 13 -7.04 -4.61 9.07
N ARG A 14 -5.73 -4.76 9.22
CA ARG A 14 -5.06 -5.26 10.44
C ARG A 14 -4.41 -4.15 11.27
N ASP A 15 -4.59 -2.89 10.88
CA ASP A 15 -3.90 -1.74 11.48
C ASP A 15 -2.35 -1.87 11.51
N ALA A 16 -1.80 -2.63 10.55
CA ALA A 16 -0.37 -2.95 10.46
C ALA A 16 0.36 -2.08 9.41
N MET A 17 -0.31 -1.08 8.85
CA MET A 17 0.24 -0.30 7.73
C MET A 17 1.53 0.42 8.10
N GLN A 18 1.54 1.07 9.27
CA GLN A 18 2.70 1.85 9.73
C GLN A 18 3.91 0.95 9.95
N GLU A 19 3.77 -0.10 10.77
CA GLU A 19 4.82 -1.07 11.09
C GLU A 19 5.44 -1.66 9.81
N VAL A 20 4.60 -2.12 8.87
CA VAL A 20 5.11 -2.74 7.64
C VAL A 20 5.83 -1.73 6.74
N MET A 21 5.37 -0.46 6.69
CA MET A 21 6.08 0.58 5.94
C MET A 21 7.43 0.94 6.58
N GLU A 22 7.51 0.99 7.92
CA GLU A 22 8.76 1.23 8.65
C GLU A 22 9.77 0.10 8.41
N GLU A 23 9.34 -1.15 8.49
CA GLU A 23 10.21 -2.30 8.19
C GLU A 23 10.63 -2.35 6.72
N ALA A 24 9.74 -2.01 5.79
CA ALA A 24 10.08 -1.89 4.38
C ALA A 24 11.14 -0.80 4.15
N PHE A 25 11.05 0.33 4.86
CA PHE A 25 12.05 1.41 4.79
C PHE A 25 13.40 0.95 5.36
N ASN A 26 13.41 0.33 6.53
CA ASN A 26 14.64 -0.16 7.19
C ASN A 26 15.38 -1.22 6.36
N ALA A 27 14.63 -2.05 5.61
CA ALA A 27 15.21 -3.05 4.73
C ALA A 27 15.87 -2.46 3.46
N LEU A 28 15.63 -1.18 3.15
CA LEU A 28 16.18 -0.53 1.96
C LEU A 28 17.54 0.11 2.27
N LYS A 29 18.49 -0.08 1.36
CA LYS A 29 19.70 0.74 1.30
C LYS A 29 19.32 2.19 0.88
N PRO A 30 20.16 3.20 1.18
CA PRO A 30 19.98 4.54 0.63
C PRO A 30 19.78 4.51 -0.89
N GLY A 31 18.75 5.20 -1.39
CA GLY A 31 18.35 5.19 -2.80
C GLY A 31 17.56 3.94 -3.24
N GLY A 32 17.24 3.03 -2.32
CA GLY A 32 16.39 1.86 -2.60
C GLY A 32 14.94 2.24 -2.86
N LEU A 33 14.28 1.44 -3.71
CA LEU A 33 12.88 1.65 -4.09
C LEU A 33 11.94 0.68 -3.35
N PHE A 34 10.79 1.22 -2.91
CA PHE A 34 9.63 0.45 -2.47
C PHE A 34 8.55 0.49 -3.55
N GLY A 35 8.34 -0.64 -4.22
CA GLY A 35 7.33 -0.80 -5.26
C GLY A 35 6.02 -1.40 -4.72
N VAL A 36 4.90 -0.90 -5.21
CA VAL A 36 3.56 -1.33 -4.81
C VAL A 36 2.73 -1.60 -6.05
N VAL A 37 2.08 -2.76 -6.10
CA VAL A 37 1.10 -3.12 -7.14
C VAL A 37 -0.24 -3.44 -6.48
N GLU A 38 -1.25 -2.65 -6.80
CA GLU A 38 -2.62 -2.83 -6.30
C GLU A 38 -3.63 -2.76 -7.46
N HIS A 39 -4.86 -3.23 -7.23
CA HIS A 39 -5.96 -2.89 -8.14
C HIS A 39 -6.31 -1.41 -8.00
N ARG A 40 -6.58 -0.74 -9.12
CA ARG A 40 -6.96 0.67 -9.15
C ARG A 40 -8.45 0.82 -8.91
N ALA A 41 -8.81 1.47 -7.80
CA ALA A 41 -10.19 1.88 -7.52
C ALA A 41 -10.62 3.02 -8.44
N ASP A 42 -11.93 3.13 -8.66
CA ASP A 42 -12.53 4.35 -9.19
C ASP A 42 -12.30 5.53 -8.24
N ASP A 43 -12.19 6.75 -8.78
CA ASP A 43 -11.93 7.95 -8.00
C ASP A 43 -13.08 8.27 -7.02
N SER A 44 -14.30 7.77 -7.28
CA SER A 44 -15.46 7.88 -6.39
C SER A 44 -15.51 6.81 -5.29
N ALA A 45 -14.62 5.82 -5.30
CA ALA A 45 -14.67 4.70 -4.36
C ALA A 45 -14.55 5.14 -2.89
N SER A 46 -15.36 4.53 -2.02
CA SER A 46 -15.34 4.80 -0.58
C SER A 46 -14.18 4.09 0.13
N LEU A 47 -13.77 4.60 1.29
CA LEU A 47 -12.72 3.98 2.10
C LEU A 47 -13.09 2.57 2.54
N GLU A 48 -14.35 2.37 2.95
CA GLU A 48 -14.85 1.06 3.38
C GLU A 48 -14.86 0.04 2.23
N TYR A 49 -15.16 0.47 1.00
CA TYR A 49 -15.01 -0.37 -0.17
C TYR A 49 -13.54 -0.77 -0.40
N MET A 50 -12.61 0.18 -0.31
CA MET A 50 -11.18 -0.08 -0.54
C MET A 50 -10.58 -1.06 0.49
N LYS A 51 -10.99 -0.95 1.77
CA LYS A 51 -10.58 -1.89 2.82
C LYS A 51 -10.97 -3.34 2.53
N LYS A 52 -12.19 -3.54 2.00
CA LYS A 52 -12.75 -4.88 1.77
C LYS A 52 -12.40 -5.49 0.42
N SER A 53 -12.25 -4.67 -0.62
CA SER A 53 -12.14 -5.15 -2.01
C SER A 53 -10.71 -5.37 -2.50
N GLY A 54 -9.72 -4.79 -1.80
CA GLY A 54 -8.34 -4.80 -2.28
C GLY A 54 -8.09 -3.89 -3.49
N TYR A 55 -8.99 -2.93 -3.73
CA TYR A 55 -8.81 -1.83 -4.66
C TYR A 55 -8.31 -0.59 -3.90
N ARG A 56 -7.42 0.18 -4.51
CA ARG A 56 -6.83 1.38 -3.94
C ARG A 56 -6.90 2.54 -4.94
N LYS A 57 -7.19 3.73 -4.44
CA LYS A 57 -7.00 4.95 -5.22
C LYS A 57 -5.50 5.12 -5.53
N PRO A 58 -5.15 5.67 -6.69
CA PRO A 58 -3.77 6.05 -6.97
C PRO A 58 -3.23 6.91 -5.84
N ILE A 59 -2.08 6.54 -5.31
CA ILE A 59 -1.33 7.44 -4.44
C ILE A 59 -0.68 8.45 -5.40
N VAL A 60 -1.27 9.62 -5.54
CA VAL A 60 -0.60 10.71 -6.26
C VAL A 60 0.49 11.22 -5.31
N GLY A 61 1.70 10.71 -5.50
CA GLY A 61 2.88 11.30 -4.88
C GLY A 61 3.10 12.67 -5.50
N ASN A 62 3.23 13.70 -4.66
CA ASN A 62 3.90 14.93 -5.07
C ASN A 62 5.38 14.64 -5.38
#